data_AF-A0A2V8MCQ3-F1
#
_entry.id   AF-A0A2V8MCQ3-F1
#
_cell.length_a   1.000
_cell.length_b   1.000
_cell.length_c   1.000
_cell.angle_alpha   90.00
_cell.angle_beta   90.00
_cell.angle_gamma   90.00
#
_symmetry.space_group_name_H-M   'P 1'
#
loop_
_entity.id
_entity.type
_entity.pdbx_description
1 polymer ?
#
loop_
_entity_poly.entity_id
_entity_poly.type
_entity_poly.pdbx_seq_one_letter_code
_entity_poly.pdbx_strand_id
1 'polypeptide(L)'
;VAELIRYRLRTERFIQKIGETTLPTRHGNVRMIVFESAFDQQTHIALVRGNIEDGEDVLVRVQTHCLTGHVFGSPACHCHEQMDRAMEMIANAGRGVLLYLYEMGRSR
;
A
#
# COMPACT_ATOMS: atom_id res chain seq x y z
N VAL A 1 27.51 1.71 -3.85
CA VAL A 1 26.46 1.90 -2.82
C VAL A 1 25.13 1.23 -3.20
N ALA A 2 24.59 1.44 -4.41
CA ALA A 2 23.31 0.86 -4.84
C ALA A 2 23.22 -0.68 -4.75
N GLU A 3 24.33 -1.38 -5.01
CA GLU A 3 24.40 -2.84 -4.94
C GLU A 3 24.31 -3.37 -3.50
N LEU A 4 24.90 -2.66 -2.54
CA LEU A 4 24.79 -2.95 -1.10
C LEU A 4 23.35 -2.72 -0.60
N ILE A 5 22.68 -1.66 -1.10
CA ILE A 5 21.28 -1.37 -0.78
C ILE A 5 20.36 -2.48 -1.30
N ARG A 6 20.54 -2.91 -2.56
CA ARG A 6 19.76 -4.02 -3.13
C ARG A 6 20.03 -5.35 -2.42
N TYR A 7 21.27 -5.62 -2.05
CA TYR A 7 21.64 -6.79 -1.27
C TYR A 7 20.86 -6.79 0.04
N ARG A 8 20.99 -5.72 0.83
CA ARG A 8 20.27 -5.56 2.10
C ARG A 8 18.75 -5.67 1.96
N LEU A 9 18.13 -5.00 0.97
CA LEU A 9 16.69 -5.11 0.71
C LEU A 9 16.23 -6.53 0.37
N ARG A 10 17.13 -7.41 -0.09
CA ARG A 10 16.84 -8.81 -0.40
C ARG A 10 17.14 -9.77 0.76
N THR A 11 18.17 -9.50 1.55
CA THR A 11 18.62 -10.39 2.64
C THR A 11 18.09 -10.02 4.02
N GLU A 12 17.66 -8.79 4.23
CA GLU A 12 17.21 -8.29 5.53
C GLU A 12 15.74 -7.89 5.47
N ARG A 13 14.94 -8.36 6.44
CA ARG A 13 13.53 -7.96 6.59
C ARG A 13 13.44 -6.69 7.42
N PHE A 14 13.27 -5.56 6.74
CA PHE A 14 13.15 -4.25 7.38
C PHE A 14 11.73 -3.83 7.75
N ILE A 15 10.75 -4.67 7.40
CA ILE A 15 9.35 -4.47 7.73
C ILE A 15 8.80 -5.70 8.45
N GLN A 16 7.98 -5.49 9.47
CA GLN A 16 7.34 -6.53 10.25
C GLN A 16 5.82 -6.42 10.10
N LYS A 17 5.15 -7.55 9.88
CA LYS A 17 3.68 -7.60 9.90
C LYS A 17 3.22 -7.52 11.36
N ILE A 18 2.49 -6.48 11.71
CA ILE A 18 2.01 -6.23 13.08
C ILE A 18 0.51 -6.52 13.26
N GLY A 19 -0.23 -6.66 12.17
CA GLY A 19 -1.67 -6.96 12.22
C GLY A 19 -2.27 -7.31 10.87
N GLU A 20 -3.44 -7.93 10.92
CA GLU A 20 -4.24 -8.25 9.74
C GLU A 20 -5.71 -8.30 10.11
N THR A 21 -6.57 -7.84 9.19
CA THR A 21 -8.02 -7.96 9.33
C THR A 21 -8.70 -7.96 7.96
N THR A 22 -9.99 -8.27 7.94
CA THR A 22 -10.84 -8.03 6.77
C THR A 22 -11.47 -6.64 6.89
N LEU A 23 -11.28 -5.81 5.88
CA LEU A 23 -11.84 -4.46 5.81
C LEU A 23 -12.95 -4.43 4.75
N PRO A 24 -14.22 -4.21 5.14
CA PRO A 24 -15.28 -3.87 4.21
C PRO A 24 -15.03 -2.50 3.58
N THR A 25 -15.12 -2.41 2.25
CA THR A 25 -15.00 -1.15 1.51
C THR A 25 -16.14 -1.01 0.51
N ARG A 26 -16.30 0.18 -0.08
CA ARG A 26 -17.25 0.40 -1.18
C ARG A 26 -16.99 -0.51 -2.39
N HIS A 27 -15.76 -0.99 -2.54
CA HIS A 27 -15.30 -1.87 -3.63
C HIS A 27 -15.33 -3.36 -3.23
N GLY A 28 -16.01 -3.67 -2.12
CA GLY A 28 -16.08 -4.99 -1.50
C GLY A 28 -15.00 -5.23 -0.45
N ASN A 29 -14.98 -6.44 0.09
CA ASN A 29 -14.05 -6.81 1.15
C ASN A 29 -12.63 -6.92 0.60
N VAL A 30 -11.67 -6.43 1.40
CA VAL A 30 -10.24 -6.61 1.17
C VAL A 30 -9.58 -7.09 2.45
N ARG A 31 -8.48 -7.82 2.31
CA ARG A 31 -7.62 -8.21 3.41
C ARG A 31 -6.63 -7.08 3.67
N MET A 32 -6.74 -6.42 4.81
CA MET A 32 -5.86 -5.33 5.23
C MET A 32 -4.73 -5.91 6.08
N ILE A 33 -3.50 -5.71 5.65
CA ILE A 33 -2.29 -6.14 6.36
C ILE A 33 -1.51 -4.89 6.76
N VAL A 34 -1.12 -4.81 8.02
CA VAL A 34 -0.38 -3.68 8.58
C VAL A 34 1.07 -4.09 8.78
N PHE A 35 1.98 -3.29 8.22
CA PHE A 35 3.42 -3.46 8.33
C PHE A 35 4.02 -2.28 9.08
N GLU A 36 4.96 -2.54 9.98
CA GLU A 36 5.77 -1.54 10.66
C GLU A 36 7.21 -1.63 10.17
N SER A 37 7.80 -0.49 9.83
CA SER A 37 9.21 -0.38 9.48
C SER A 37 10.08 -0.36 10.73
N ALA A 38 11.12 -1.20 10.74
CA ALA A 38 12.06 -1.31 11.86
C ALA A 38 12.97 -0.09 12.03
N PHE A 39 13.02 0.82 11.04
CA PHE A 39 13.95 1.96 11.03
C PHE A 39 13.33 3.27 11.50
N ASP A 40 12.08 3.52 11.11
CA ASP A 40 11.42 4.81 11.29
C ASP A 40 10.06 4.68 11.97
N GLN A 41 9.68 3.47 12.41
CA GLN A 41 8.40 3.15 13.05
C GLN A 41 7.20 3.58 12.19
N GLN A 42 7.41 3.79 10.88
CA GLN A 42 6.33 4.14 9.99
C GLN A 42 5.48 2.91 9.71
N THR A 43 4.17 3.12 9.75
CA THR A 43 3.19 2.09 9.45
C THR A 43 2.80 2.16 7.98
N HIS A 44 2.89 1.04 7.29
CA HIS A 44 2.44 0.86 5.92
C HIS A 44 1.29 -0.13 5.89
N ILE A 45 0.39 0.01 4.92
CA ILE A 45 -0.79 -0.84 4.81
C ILE A 45 -0.83 -1.48 3.43
N ALA A 46 -1.09 -2.78 3.36
CA ALA A 46 -1.44 -3.46 2.12
C ALA A 46 -2.92 -3.84 2.14
N LEU A 47 -3.68 -3.41 1.13
CA LEU A 47 -5.05 -3.86 0.88
C LEU A 47 -5.01 -4.90 -0.22
N VAL A 48 -5.30 -6.15 0.12
CA VAL A 48 -5.19 -7.30 -0.78
C VAL A 48 -6.58 -7.81 -1.17
N ARG A 49 -6.80 -8.01 -2.46
CA ARG A 49 -7.98 -8.65 -3.03
C ARG A 49 -7.56 -9.96 -3.70
N GLY A 50 -8.33 -11.02 -3.47
CA GLY A 50 -8.06 -12.35 -4.04
C GLY A 50 -6.85 -13.05 -3.42
N ASN A 51 -6.46 -14.19 -4.00
CA ASN A 51 -5.21 -14.87 -3.68
C ASN A 51 -4.09 -14.29 -4.55
N ILE A 52 -2.95 -13.96 -3.93
CA ILE A 52 -1.76 -13.37 -4.57
C ILE A 52 -0.49 -14.21 -4.32
N GLU A 53 -0.62 -15.40 -3.73
CA GLU A 53 0.50 -16.20 -3.22
C GLU A 53 1.46 -16.69 -4.31
N ASP A 54 0.95 -16.94 -5.53
CA ASP A 54 1.77 -17.37 -6.66
C ASP A 54 2.59 -16.22 -7.29
N GLY A 55 2.25 -14.95 -6.97
CA GLY A 55 2.96 -13.76 -7.45
C GLY A 55 2.73 -13.38 -8.92
N GLU A 56 2.02 -14.18 -9.70
CA GLU A 56 1.79 -13.97 -11.14
C GLU A 56 0.58 -13.04 -11.38
N ASP A 57 0.71 -12.18 -12.39
CA ASP A 57 -0.33 -11.25 -12.88
C ASP A 57 -1.10 -10.49 -11.79
N VAL A 58 -0.41 -10.10 -10.71
CA VAL A 58 -1.01 -9.32 -9.62
C VAL A 58 -1.07 -7.85 -10.01
N LEU A 59 -2.28 -7.29 -10.09
CA LEU A 59 -2.44 -5.84 -10.28
C LEU A 59 -1.98 -5.11 -9.01
N VAL A 60 -0.96 -4.26 -9.13
CA VAL A 60 -0.38 -3.53 -7.99
C VAL A 60 -0.51 -2.02 -8.19
N ARG A 61 -0.99 -1.33 -7.14
CA ARG A 61 -0.92 0.12 -7.00
C ARG A 61 -0.08 0.49 -5.78
N VAL A 62 0.91 1.34 -5.97
CA VAL A 62 1.60 2.02 -4.85
C VAL A 62 0.99 3.41 -4.69
N GLN A 63 0.54 3.72 -3.48
CA GLN A 63 -0.09 4.97 -3.13
C GLN A 63 0.64 5.61 -1.94
N THR A 64 1.28 6.74 -2.18
CA THR A 64 1.85 7.55 -1.10
C THR A 64 0.75 8.23 -0.30
N HIS A 65 0.92 8.27 1.01
CA HIS A 65 0.03 8.96 1.94
C HIS A 65 -0.18 10.42 1.53
N CYS A 66 -1.45 10.83 1.52
CA CYS A 66 -1.85 12.21 1.32
C CYS A 66 -2.97 12.52 2.31
N LEU A 67 -2.62 13.15 3.44
CA LEU A 67 -3.58 13.44 4.51
C LEU A 67 -4.76 14.28 3.99
N THR A 68 -4.45 15.40 3.34
CA THR A 68 -5.46 16.34 2.84
C THR A 68 -6.33 15.73 1.74
N GLY A 69 -5.76 14.96 0.82
CA GLY A 69 -6.49 14.30 -0.25
C GLY A 69 -7.31 13.09 0.24
N HIS A 70 -6.67 12.10 0.84
CA HIS A 70 -7.33 10.84 1.17
C HIS A 70 -8.29 10.95 2.36
N VAL A 71 -7.92 11.69 3.40
CA VAL A 71 -8.71 11.78 4.64
C VAL A 71 -9.71 12.93 4.58
N PHE A 72 -9.30 14.10 4.08
CA PHE A 72 -10.15 15.30 4.05
C PHE A 72 -10.81 15.59 2.70
N GLY A 73 -10.51 14.80 1.65
CA GLY A 73 -11.12 14.99 0.33
C GLY A 73 -10.77 16.33 -0.32
N SER A 74 -9.59 16.88 -0.03
CA SER A 74 -9.17 18.20 -0.52
C SER A 74 -9.23 18.28 -2.05
N PRO A 75 -9.90 19.30 -2.63
CA PRO A 75 -9.97 19.49 -4.07
C PRO A 75 -8.66 20.04 -4.66
N ALA A 76 -7.68 20.39 -3.82
CA ALA A 76 -6.38 20.89 -4.27
C ALA A 76 -5.48 19.78 -4.86
N CYS A 77 -5.89 18.51 -4.76
CA CYS A 77 -5.20 17.39 -5.36
C CYS A 77 -6.19 16.31 -5.80
N HIS A 78 -5.81 15.49 -6.78
CA HIS A 78 -6.61 14.37 -7.27
C HIS A 78 -6.30 13.04 -6.54
N CYS A 79 -5.60 13.08 -5.40
CA CYS A 79 -5.10 11.87 -4.73
C CYS A 79 -6.23 10.93 -4.31
N HIS A 80 -7.35 11.47 -3.81
CA HIS A 80 -8.52 10.69 -3.43
C HIS A 80 -9.09 9.90 -4.61
N GLU A 81 -9.36 10.59 -5.73
CA GLU A 81 -9.91 9.97 -6.94
C GLU A 81 -8.96 8.92 -7.53
N GLN A 82 -7.64 9.16 -7.50
CA GLN A 82 -6.67 8.17 -7.96
C GLN A 82 -6.66 6.92 -7.10
N MET A 83 -6.73 7.06 -5.77
CA MET A 83 -6.79 5.91 -4.86
C MET A 83 -8.09 5.13 -5.04
N ASP A 84 -9.23 5.83 -5.18
CA ASP A 84 -10.53 5.21 -5.37
C ASP A 84 -10.62 4.44 -6.69
N ARG A 85 -10.17 5.03 -7.80
CA ARG A 85 -10.09 4.35 -9.11
C ARG A 85 -9.16 3.13 -9.08
N ALA A 86 -8.04 3.21 -8.38
CA ALA A 86 -7.15 2.07 -8.25
C ALA A 86 -7.82 0.91 -7.48
N MET A 87 -8.55 1.21 -6.41
CA MET A 87 -9.33 0.22 -5.67
C MET A 87 -10.45 -0.39 -6.53
N GLU A 88 -11.13 0.42 -7.34
CA GLU A 88 -12.14 -0.05 -8.31
C GLU A 88 -11.52 -1.01 -9.35
N MET A 89 -10.37 -0.63 -9.94
CA MET A 89 -9.67 -1.49 -10.91
C MET A 89 -9.23 -2.82 -10.28
N ILE A 90 -8.71 -2.80 -9.06
CA ILE A 90 -8.33 -4.01 -8.31
C ILE A 90 -9.57 -4.87 -8.00
N ALA A 91 -10.69 -4.25 -7.67
CA ALA A 91 -11.94 -4.95 -7.42
C ALA A 91 -12.45 -5.64 -8.69
N ASN A 92 -12.41 -4.97 -9.84
CA ASN A 92 -12.82 -5.49 -11.15
C ASN A 92 -11.90 -6.62 -11.62
N ALA A 93 -10.59 -6.52 -11.38
CA ALA A 93 -9.65 -7.61 -11.65
C ALA A 93 -9.88 -8.83 -10.74
N GLY A 94 -10.53 -8.64 -9.58
CA GLY A 94 -10.75 -9.69 -8.58
C GLY A 94 -9.48 -10.12 -7.82
N ARG A 95 -8.32 -9.60 -8.22
CA ARG A 95 -7.00 -9.97 -7.73
C ARG A 95 -6.06 -8.78 -7.82
N GLY A 96 -5.48 -8.36 -6.69
CA GLY A 96 -4.55 -7.24 -6.68
C GLY A 96 -4.20 -6.71 -5.29
N VAL A 97 -3.28 -5.75 -5.25
CA VAL A 97 -2.78 -5.12 -4.02
C VAL A 97 -2.70 -3.60 -4.18
N LEU A 98 -3.25 -2.88 -3.22
CA LEU A 98 -2.96 -1.46 -3.02
C LEU A 98 -2.02 -1.31 -1.82
N LEU A 99 -0.79 -0.86 -2.06
CA LEU A 99 0.20 -0.53 -1.05
C LEU A 99 0.08 0.94 -0.67
N TYR A 100 -0.38 1.20 0.55
CA TYR A 100 -0.44 2.53 1.14
C TYR A 100 0.82 2.80 1.95
N LEU A 101 1.71 3.60 1.38
CA LEU A 101 2.98 3.94 2.00
C LEU A 101 2.86 5.25 2.75
N TYR A 102 3.24 5.23 4.01
CA TYR A 102 3.50 6.45 4.74
C TYR A 102 4.87 6.95 4.26
N GLU A 103 4.91 8.10 3.62
CA GLU A 103 6.14 8.87 3.44
C GLU A 103 5.77 10.31 3.75
N MET A 104 6.26 10.86 4.85
CA MET A 104 6.42 12.31 4.92
C MET A 104 7.63 12.65 4.06
N GLY A 105 7.41 13.55 3.11
CA GLY A 105 8.29 13.81 1.98
C GLY A 105 9.77 13.84 2.34
N ARG A 106 10.58 13.31 1.42
CA ARG A 106 12.03 13.53 1.42
C ARG A 106 12.32 15.01 1.69
N SER A 107 12.86 15.31 2.86
CA SER A 107 13.60 16.54 3.05
C SER A 107 14.63 16.60 1.92
N ARG A 108 14.56 17.67 1.12
CA ARG A 108 15.56 17.97 0.10
C ARG A 108 16.95 18.06 0.71
#